data_AF-A0A815NKG6-F1
#
_entry.id   AF-A0A815NKG6-F1
#
_cell.length_a   1.000
_cell.length_b   1.000
_cell.length_c   1.000
_cell.angle_alpha   90.00
_cell.angle_beta   90.00
_cell.angle_gamma   90.00
#
_symmetry.space_group_name_H-M   'P 1'
#
loop_
_entity.id
_entity.type
_entity.pdbx_description
1 polymer ?
#
loop_
_entity_poly.entity_id
_entity_poly.type
_entity_poly.pdbx_seq_one_letter_code
_entity_poly.pdbx_strand_id
1 'polypeptide(L)'
;MTLKYQSQTYQTDLHPMSIATGDFNRDSIIDLAITNFESHTVSVLLGNRNGTFQIQQILSTGNGSGPQKVVTTDFDNDSFLDLAVTLSIEKRIVIYFGTSETNLFHSPPYNFSYYAYRYPPDLIEVSDLNLDGFVDLIVTQNANMTNIPKKLICFLNDGSGCQFKIANYFQYYFEDTENIIDIVIGDFNKDGIGNSDPYTGLTRTGMTNEYPSKMIKGRFNDDQSDDVAVISFRLNTLQIQFGFGQGNFFTQIYLTDIYPTSMAVINFNKDGIDDLAILHCNGTVSVFLALKIGILDRHYLSFSNYTTTNGKCAQSLKVIDLNQDGRDDVVFVDPEMNVIRLLLGSPCDE
;
A
#
# COMPACT_ATOMS: atom_id res chain seq x y z
N MET A 1 -7.30 7.80 26.96
CA MET A 1 -5.85 7.85 26.66
C MET A 1 -5.67 8.93 25.59
N THR A 2 -5.00 10.04 25.90
CA THR A 2 -4.74 11.09 24.90
C THR A 2 -3.41 10.77 24.24
N LEU A 3 -3.43 10.22 23.03
CA LEU A 3 -2.22 10.00 22.26
C LEU A 3 -1.69 11.36 21.80
N LYS A 4 -0.50 11.74 22.28
CA LYS A 4 0.20 12.94 21.82
C LYS A 4 1.09 12.53 20.65
N TYR A 5 1.15 13.37 19.62
CA TYR A 5 1.99 13.13 18.45
C TYR A 5 2.82 14.37 18.15
N GLN A 6 4.09 14.16 17.77
CA GLN A 6 4.94 15.22 17.27
C GLN A 6 4.91 15.21 15.75
N SER A 7 4.43 16.30 15.15
CA SER A 7 4.38 16.42 13.68
C SER A 7 5.72 16.86 13.10
N GLN A 8 6.16 16.20 12.04
CA GLN A 8 7.31 16.57 11.22
C GLN A 8 6.96 16.51 9.73
N THR A 9 7.71 17.22 8.90
CA THR A 9 7.58 17.18 7.44
C THR A 9 8.93 17.07 6.77
N TYR A 10 8.99 16.26 5.71
CA TYR A 10 10.20 16.08 4.91
C TYR A 10 9.89 16.31 3.45
N GLN A 11 10.73 17.08 2.77
CA GLN A 11 10.57 17.39 1.36
C GLN A 11 10.71 16.12 0.51
N THR A 12 9.83 15.98 -0.47
CA THR A 12 9.97 15.01 -1.57
C THR A 12 10.27 15.77 -2.85
N ASP A 13 10.23 15.08 -3.99
CA ASP A 13 10.15 15.72 -5.29
C ASP A 13 8.67 15.99 -5.67
N LEU A 14 8.40 16.42 -6.90
CA LEU A 14 7.09 16.93 -7.30
C LEU A 14 6.00 15.84 -7.42
N HIS A 15 4.86 16.10 -6.77
CA HIS A 15 3.65 15.28 -6.77
C HIS A 15 3.90 13.85 -6.26
N PRO A 16 4.25 13.68 -4.97
CA PRO A 16 4.40 12.37 -4.36
C PRO A 16 3.07 11.59 -4.38
N MET A 17 3.12 10.28 -4.64
CA MET A 17 1.91 9.44 -4.85
C MET A 17 1.83 8.24 -3.89
N SER A 18 2.94 7.53 -3.69
CA SER A 18 2.98 6.28 -2.93
C SER A 18 4.21 6.24 -2.05
N ILE A 19 4.11 5.57 -0.91
CA ILE A 19 5.22 5.32 0.01
C ILE A 19 5.40 3.82 0.29
N ALA A 20 6.63 3.37 0.23
CA ALA A 20 7.09 2.08 0.74
C ALA A 20 8.04 2.32 1.93
N THR A 21 8.04 1.38 2.87
CA THR A 21 8.85 1.40 4.09
C THR A 21 9.68 0.14 4.14
N GLY A 22 10.96 0.25 4.50
CA GLY A 22 11.87 -0.89 4.57
C GLY A 22 13.24 -0.45 5.08
N ASP A 23 14.10 -1.41 5.42
CA ASP A 23 15.52 -1.14 5.72
C ASP A 23 16.33 -1.31 4.43
N PHE A 24 16.52 -0.23 3.67
CA PHE A 24 17.13 -0.29 2.33
C PHE A 24 18.66 -0.31 2.38
N ASN A 25 19.26 0.07 3.51
CA ASN A 25 20.71 0.11 3.70
C ASN A 25 21.24 -0.93 4.72
N ARG A 26 20.36 -1.76 5.29
CA ARG A 26 20.63 -2.78 6.30
C ARG A 26 21.22 -2.25 7.61
N ASP A 27 20.85 -1.04 8.03
CA ASP A 27 21.27 -0.49 9.33
C ASP A 27 20.27 -0.76 10.47
N SER A 28 19.23 -1.55 10.18
CA SER A 28 18.13 -1.88 11.08
C SER A 28 17.33 -0.66 11.53
N ILE A 29 17.23 0.37 10.67
CA ILE A 29 16.36 1.53 10.82
C ILE A 29 15.38 1.54 9.65
N ILE A 30 14.15 2.01 9.88
CA ILE A 30 13.17 2.11 8.81
C ILE A 30 13.48 3.32 7.93
N ASP A 31 13.63 3.06 6.64
CA ASP A 31 13.74 4.01 5.56
C ASP A 31 12.43 4.13 4.78
N LEU A 32 12.33 5.17 3.94
CA LEU A 32 11.15 5.45 3.12
C LEU A 32 11.52 5.60 1.64
N ALA A 33 10.72 5.01 0.76
CA ALA A 33 10.80 5.23 -0.69
C ALA A 33 9.47 5.83 -1.20
N ILE A 34 9.54 6.95 -1.90
CA ILE A 34 8.37 7.74 -2.33
C ILE A 34 8.39 7.94 -3.83
N THR A 35 7.32 7.58 -4.54
CA THR A 35 7.16 7.87 -5.98
C THR A 35 6.70 9.30 -6.20
N ASN A 36 7.33 10.01 -7.14
CA ASN A 36 7.03 11.40 -7.47
C ASN A 36 6.60 11.50 -8.95
N PHE A 37 5.29 11.64 -9.17
CA PHE A 37 4.67 11.46 -10.48
C PHE A 37 5.14 12.49 -11.51
N GLU A 38 5.16 13.77 -11.13
CA GLU A 38 5.45 14.89 -12.04
C GLU A 38 6.94 15.05 -12.30
N SER A 39 7.80 14.74 -11.33
CA SER A 39 9.26 14.84 -11.49
C SER A 39 9.90 13.60 -12.12
N HIS A 40 9.18 12.49 -12.20
CA HIS A 40 9.69 11.22 -12.75
C HIS A 40 10.85 10.65 -11.95
N THR A 41 10.68 10.65 -10.63
CA THR A 41 11.69 10.19 -9.67
C THR A 41 11.07 9.33 -8.57
N VAL A 42 11.94 8.61 -7.86
CA VAL A 42 11.66 8.06 -6.53
C VAL A 42 12.59 8.75 -5.55
N SER A 43 12.04 9.35 -4.49
CA SER A 43 12.79 9.89 -3.35
C SER A 43 13.02 8.77 -2.33
N VAL A 44 14.26 8.55 -1.91
CA VAL A 44 14.63 7.60 -0.85
C VAL A 44 15.16 8.38 0.34
N LEU A 45 14.50 8.25 1.49
CA LEU A 45 14.84 8.94 2.74
C LEU A 45 15.32 7.90 3.75
N LEU A 46 16.61 7.96 4.09
CA LEU A 46 17.21 7.07 5.10
C LEU A 46 16.89 7.55 6.52
N GLY A 47 16.50 6.64 7.41
CA GLY A 47 16.15 6.95 8.79
C GLY A 47 17.36 7.22 9.68
N ASN A 48 17.15 7.99 10.76
CA ASN A 48 18.17 8.28 11.79
C ASN A 48 17.83 7.68 13.17
N ARG A 49 16.93 6.68 13.23
CA ARG A 49 16.41 6.01 14.45
C ARG A 49 15.67 6.89 15.44
N ASN A 50 15.88 8.20 15.45
CA ASN A 50 15.17 9.15 16.32
C ASN A 50 13.87 9.69 15.69
N GLY A 51 13.33 8.98 14.69
CA GLY A 51 12.18 9.42 13.91
C GLY A 51 12.46 10.60 12.97
N THR A 52 13.74 10.86 12.68
CA THR A 52 14.13 11.83 11.63
C THR A 52 14.75 11.13 10.43
N PHE A 53 14.80 11.84 9.29
CA PHE A 53 15.35 11.31 8.03
C PHE A 53 16.50 12.17 7.51
N GLN A 54 17.41 11.52 6.78
CA GLN A 54 18.47 12.17 6.02
C GLN A 54 17.90 12.91 4.80
N ILE A 55 18.78 13.65 4.11
CA ILE A 55 18.43 14.27 2.84
C ILE A 55 18.06 13.18 1.84
N GLN A 56 16.98 13.40 1.08
CA GLN A 56 16.52 12.45 0.08
C GLN A 56 17.60 12.14 -0.97
N GLN A 57 17.74 10.86 -1.28
CA GLN A 57 18.41 10.38 -2.48
C GLN A 57 17.39 10.25 -3.61
N ILE A 58 17.80 10.51 -4.85
CA ILE A 58 16.89 10.55 -6.00
C ILE A 58 17.24 9.44 -6.97
N LEU A 59 16.29 8.53 -7.19
CA LEU A 59 16.34 7.54 -8.26
C LEU A 59 15.53 8.06 -9.44
N SER A 60 16.12 8.11 -10.64
CA SER A 60 15.38 8.49 -11.85
C SER A 60 14.61 7.31 -12.40
N THR A 61 13.33 7.50 -12.72
CA THR A 61 12.49 6.50 -13.41
C THR A 61 12.46 6.68 -14.93
N GLY A 62 13.19 7.67 -15.45
CA GLY A 62 13.20 8.06 -16.87
C GLY A 62 12.22 9.20 -17.17
N ASN A 63 12.60 10.10 -18.08
CA ASN A 63 11.79 11.28 -18.41
C ASN A 63 10.44 10.87 -19.02
N GLY A 64 9.34 11.41 -18.50
CA GLY A 64 8.00 11.09 -18.96
C GLY A 64 7.46 9.76 -18.43
N SER A 65 8.06 9.17 -17.40
CA SER A 65 7.67 7.84 -16.88
C SER A 65 6.38 7.85 -16.07
N GLY A 66 6.16 8.88 -15.25
CA GLY A 66 4.99 9.00 -14.38
C GLY A 66 4.88 7.87 -13.35
N PRO A 67 5.81 7.77 -12.38
CA PRO A 67 5.76 6.75 -11.34
C PRO A 67 4.55 6.94 -10.42
N GLN A 68 3.82 5.86 -10.12
CA GLN A 68 2.59 5.93 -9.33
C GLN A 68 2.67 5.11 -8.04
N LYS A 69 2.86 3.80 -8.13
CA LYS A 69 2.96 2.91 -6.97
C LYS A 69 4.37 2.40 -6.80
N VAL A 70 4.77 2.20 -5.54
CA VAL A 70 6.01 1.52 -5.17
C VAL A 70 5.70 0.46 -4.12
N VAL A 71 6.28 -0.72 -4.32
CA VAL A 71 6.28 -1.84 -3.38
C VAL A 71 7.71 -2.30 -3.18
N THR A 72 7.98 -2.93 -2.05
CA THR A 72 9.32 -3.40 -1.69
C THR A 72 9.29 -4.82 -1.15
N THR A 73 10.27 -5.60 -1.59
CA THR A 73 10.60 -6.95 -1.13
C THR A 73 11.94 -7.34 -1.75
N ASP A 74 12.47 -8.51 -1.40
CA ASP A 74 13.66 -9.09 -2.02
C ASP A 74 13.23 -9.94 -3.22
N PHE A 75 13.33 -9.40 -4.44
CA PHE A 75 12.90 -10.08 -5.67
C PHE A 75 13.98 -10.97 -6.28
N ASP A 76 15.25 -10.75 -5.97
CA ASP A 76 16.37 -11.55 -6.49
C ASP A 76 17.06 -12.44 -5.44
N ASN A 77 16.44 -12.52 -4.26
CA ASN A 77 16.82 -13.38 -3.15
C ASN A 77 18.27 -13.15 -2.68
N ASP A 78 18.73 -11.90 -2.76
CA ASP A 78 20.07 -11.48 -2.32
C ASP A 78 20.04 -10.89 -0.88
N SER A 79 18.86 -10.92 -0.26
CA SER A 79 18.50 -10.39 1.06
C SER A 79 18.48 -8.86 1.17
N PHE A 80 18.72 -8.11 0.08
CA PHE A 80 18.55 -6.66 0.03
C PHE A 80 17.11 -6.37 -0.40
N LEU A 81 16.54 -5.30 0.16
CA LEU A 81 15.21 -4.90 -0.26
C LEU A 81 15.29 -4.15 -1.59
N ASP A 82 14.47 -4.57 -2.53
CA ASP A 82 14.30 -3.96 -3.84
C ASP A 82 13.09 -3.04 -3.87
N LEU A 83 12.97 -2.23 -4.92
CA LEU A 83 11.78 -1.43 -5.20
C LEU A 83 11.21 -1.78 -6.57
N ALA A 84 9.96 -2.20 -6.64
CA ALA A 84 9.20 -2.28 -7.89
C ALA A 84 8.25 -1.09 -8.01
N VAL A 85 8.31 -0.39 -9.16
CA VAL A 85 7.59 0.87 -9.38
C VAL A 85 6.76 0.80 -10.66
N THR A 86 5.47 1.11 -10.57
CA THR A 86 4.59 1.23 -11.75
C THR A 86 4.76 2.60 -12.39
N LEU A 87 4.99 2.61 -13.71
CA LEU A 87 5.14 3.81 -14.52
C LEU A 87 3.91 3.93 -15.43
N SER A 88 2.97 4.82 -15.08
CA SER A 88 1.68 4.86 -15.77
C SER A 88 1.73 5.58 -17.11
N ILE A 89 2.64 6.54 -17.30
CA ILE A 89 2.77 7.23 -18.60
C ILE A 89 3.56 6.33 -19.58
N GLU A 90 4.68 5.76 -19.14
CA GLU A 90 5.49 4.83 -19.94
C GLU A 90 4.92 3.41 -20.05
N LYS A 91 3.92 3.08 -19.22
CA LYS A 91 3.16 1.82 -19.24
C LYS A 91 4.02 0.58 -19.02
N ARG A 92 4.90 0.65 -18.03
CA ARG A 92 5.82 -0.44 -17.67
C ARG A 92 6.11 -0.41 -16.19
N ILE A 93 6.87 -1.39 -15.71
CA ILE A 93 7.38 -1.42 -14.35
C ILE A 93 8.90 -1.29 -14.44
N VAL A 94 9.48 -0.62 -13.45
CA VAL A 94 10.93 -0.64 -13.19
C VAL A 94 11.17 -1.30 -11.85
N ILE A 95 12.22 -2.10 -11.78
CA ILE A 95 12.70 -2.70 -10.54
C ILE A 95 14.10 -2.14 -10.26
N TYR A 96 14.26 -1.54 -9.09
CA TYR A 96 15.55 -1.13 -8.55
C TYR A 96 16.00 -2.22 -7.58
N PHE A 97 16.95 -3.04 -8.00
CA PHE A 97 17.53 -4.07 -7.14
C PHE A 97 18.40 -3.41 -6.07
N GLY A 98 18.15 -3.74 -4.81
CA GLY A 98 18.92 -3.29 -3.66
C GLY A 98 20.35 -3.81 -3.75
N THR A 99 21.28 -3.16 -3.05
CA THR A 99 22.68 -3.60 -3.05
C THR A 99 23.43 -3.14 -1.81
N SER A 100 24.48 -3.89 -1.46
CA SER A 100 25.47 -3.48 -0.45
C SER A 100 26.36 -2.30 -0.87
N GLU A 101 26.32 -1.92 -2.15
CA GLU A 101 27.11 -0.80 -2.65
C GLU A 101 26.61 0.53 -2.08
N THR A 102 27.46 1.56 -2.15
CA THR A 102 27.18 2.89 -1.58
C THR A 102 25.92 3.58 -2.15
N ASN A 103 25.39 3.09 -3.27
CA ASN A 103 24.30 3.74 -4.01
C ASN A 103 22.90 3.17 -3.67
N LEU A 104 22.78 2.31 -2.64
CA LEU A 104 21.55 1.62 -2.19
C LEU A 104 20.91 0.67 -3.20
N PHE A 105 20.87 1.04 -4.48
CA PHE A 105 20.26 0.29 -5.57
C PHE A 105 21.16 0.25 -6.80
N HIS A 106 21.06 -0.83 -7.57
CA HIS A 106 21.71 -1.00 -8.85
C HIS A 106 21.20 0.02 -9.89
N SER A 107 22.13 0.51 -10.73
CA SER A 107 21.84 1.43 -11.83
C SER A 107 22.55 0.98 -13.11
N PRO A 108 21.87 0.87 -14.27
CA PRO A 108 20.45 1.22 -14.49
C PRO A 108 19.48 0.22 -13.84
N PRO A 109 18.23 0.63 -13.54
CA PRO A 109 17.22 -0.29 -13.04
C PRO A 109 16.83 -1.34 -14.09
N TYR A 110 16.30 -2.46 -13.61
CA TYR A 110 15.73 -3.48 -14.48
C TYR A 110 14.40 -3.00 -15.04
N ASN A 111 14.34 -2.89 -16.37
CA ASN A 111 13.14 -2.47 -17.06
C ASN A 111 12.23 -3.67 -17.29
N PHE A 112 11.34 -3.93 -16.34
CA PHE A 112 10.31 -4.95 -16.48
C PHE A 112 9.23 -4.48 -17.47
N SER A 113 9.48 -4.76 -18.75
CA SER A 113 8.60 -4.38 -19.84
C SER A 113 7.71 -5.55 -20.20
N TYR A 114 6.44 -5.43 -19.84
CA TYR A 114 5.43 -6.36 -20.27
C TYR A 114 5.05 -6.08 -21.74
N TYR A 115 5.36 -7.01 -22.65
CA TYR A 115 5.19 -6.85 -24.10
C TYR A 115 3.73 -6.84 -24.61
N ALA A 116 2.74 -6.77 -23.72
CA ALA A 116 1.34 -6.95 -24.09
C ALA A 116 0.45 -5.82 -23.52
N TYR A 117 0.23 -4.83 -24.39
CA TYR A 117 -0.97 -3.97 -24.51
C TYR A 117 -0.97 -2.54 -23.91
N ARG A 118 -1.83 -1.75 -24.57
CA ARG A 118 -1.95 -0.29 -24.70
C ARG A 118 -2.20 0.53 -23.42
N TYR A 119 -2.18 -0.06 -22.21
CA TYR A 119 -2.76 0.53 -20.99
C TYR A 119 -1.76 0.69 -19.83
N PRO A 120 -1.93 1.71 -18.97
CA PRO A 120 -1.08 1.93 -17.81
C PRO A 120 -1.23 0.82 -16.75
N PRO A 121 -0.14 0.36 -16.11
CA PRO A 121 -0.24 -0.32 -14.84
C PRO A 121 -0.73 0.68 -13.78
N ASP A 122 -1.72 0.28 -12.98
CA ASP A 122 -2.32 1.15 -11.96
C ASP A 122 -1.90 0.71 -10.55
N LEU A 123 -2.11 -0.56 -10.23
CA LEU A 123 -1.74 -1.17 -8.96
C LEU A 123 -0.64 -2.20 -9.14
N ILE A 124 0.19 -2.34 -8.11
CA ILE A 124 1.15 -3.42 -7.95
C ILE A 124 1.09 -3.90 -6.50
N GLU A 125 1.01 -5.21 -6.32
CA GLU A 125 1.08 -5.88 -5.02
C GLU A 125 2.02 -7.08 -5.13
N VAL A 126 2.55 -7.52 -3.99
CA VAL A 126 3.57 -8.58 -3.95
C VAL A 126 3.19 -9.66 -2.95
N SER A 127 3.35 -10.91 -3.34
CA SER A 127 3.14 -12.06 -2.45
C SER A 127 3.71 -13.31 -3.11
N ASP A 128 4.04 -14.33 -2.32
CA ASP A 128 4.30 -15.66 -2.88
C ASP A 128 2.94 -16.28 -3.28
N LEU A 129 2.68 -16.37 -4.59
CA LEU A 129 1.37 -16.78 -5.13
C LEU A 129 1.32 -18.27 -5.46
N ASN A 130 2.47 -18.92 -5.59
CA ASN A 130 2.56 -20.33 -5.95
C ASN A 130 3.21 -21.18 -4.83
N LEU A 131 3.58 -20.55 -3.72
CA LEU A 131 4.22 -21.13 -2.55
C LEU A 131 5.59 -21.75 -2.85
N ASP A 132 6.33 -21.17 -3.81
CA ASP A 132 7.69 -21.61 -4.15
C ASP A 132 8.77 -20.97 -3.29
N GLY A 133 8.39 -20.05 -2.39
CA GLY A 133 9.27 -19.32 -1.50
C GLY A 133 9.82 -18.03 -2.09
N PHE A 134 9.49 -17.69 -3.34
CA PHE A 134 9.85 -16.43 -3.97
C PHE A 134 8.64 -15.51 -4.07
N VAL A 135 8.89 -14.21 -3.93
CA VAL A 135 7.83 -13.22 -3.99
C VAL A 135 7.50 -12.90 -5.45
N ASP A 136 6.23 -13.05 -5.79
CA ASP A 136 5.65 -12.77 -7.10
C ASP A 136 5.05 -11.37 -7.18
N LEU A 137 4.72 -10.93 -8.40
CA LEU A 137 4.07 -9.65 -8.67
C LEU A 137 2.64 -9.82 -9.15
N ILE A 138 1.73 -9.02 -8.61
CA ILE A 138 0.37 -8.84 -9.15
C ILE A 138 0.23 -7.42 -9.65
N VAL A 139 -0.22 -7.27 -10.90
CA VAL A 139 -0.34 -5.97 -11.55
C VAL A 139 -1.73 -5.81 -12.15
N THR A 140 -2.35 -4.65 -11.95
CA THR A 140 -3.61 -4.31 -12.61
C THR A 140 -3.39 -3.41 -13.80
N GLN A 141 -4.23 -3.60 -14.81
CA GLN A 141 -4.33 -2.74 -15.96
C GLN A 141 -5.75 -2.18 -16.01
N ASN A 142 -5.89 -0.90 -15.67
CA ASN A 142 -7.13 -0.17 -15.85
C ASN A 142 -7.14 0.54 -17.21
N ALA A 143 -8.00 0.07 -18.12
CA ALA A 143 -8.29 0.81 -19.34
C ALA A 143 -9.27 1.96 -19.01
N ASN A 144 -8.87 3.20 -19.29
CA ASN A 144 -9.73 4.38 -19.16
C ASN A 144 -10.82 4.47 -20.26
N MET A 145 -11.22 3.34 -20.84
CA MET A 145 -12.17 3.28 -21.96
C MET A 145 -13.30 2.31 -21.61
N THR A 146 -14.53 2.73 -21.88
CA THR A 146 -15.70 1.85 -21.84
C THR A 146 -15.54 0.75 -22.89
N ASN A 147 -15.93 -0.49 -22.57
CA ASN A 147 -15.90 -1.65 -23.46
C ASN A 147 -14.52 -2.32 -23.67
N ILE A 148 -13.60 -2.16 -22.72
CA ILE A 148 -12.33 -2.89 -22.73
C ILE A 148 -12.16 -3.62 -21.39
N PRO A 149 -11.96 -4.94 -21.41
CA PRO A 149 -11.83 -5.70 -20.19
C PRO A 149 -10.54 -5.28 -19.49
N LYS A 150 -10.69 -4.89 -18.22
CA LYS A 150 -9.56 -4.64 -17.32
C LYS A 150 -8.96 -5.96 -16.92
N LYS A 151 -7.67 -5.93 -16.60
CA LYS A 151 -6.90 -7.15 -16.35
C LYS A 151 -6.19 -7.08 -15.03
N LEU A 152 -6.22 -8.20 -14.32
CA LEU A 152 -5.28 -8.54 -13.27
C LEU A 152 -4.32 -9.57 -13.86
N ILE A 153 -3.02 -9.32 -13.72
CA ILE A 153 -1.96 -10.18 -14.26
C ILE A 153 -1.02 -10.54 -13.12
N CYS A 154 -0.83 -11.83 -12.90
CA CYS A 154 0.16 -12.35 -11.98
C CYS A 154 1.44 -12.73 -12.74
N PHE A 155 2.58 -12.35 -12.19
CA PHE A 155 3.91 -12.70 -12.68
C PHE A 155 4.66 -13.48 -11.61
N LEU A 156 4.92 -14.75 -11.92
CA LEU A 156 5.70 -15.64 -11.08
C LEU A 156 7.18 -15.30 -11.21
N ASN A 157 7.81 -15.05 -10.08
CA ASN A 157 9.24 -14.86 -9.94
C ASN A 157 9.90 -16.22 -9.68
N ASP A 158 11.15 -16.38 -10.10
CA ASP A 158 11.96 -17.56 -9.78
C ASP A 158 13.09 -17.25 -8.79
N GLY A 159 13.02 -16.08 -8.16
CA GLY A 159 14.01 -15.59 -7.21
C GLY A 159 15.30 -15.11 -7.84
N SER A 160 15.38 -15.01 -9.18
CA SER A 160 16.59 -14.51 -9.85
C SER A 160 16.58 -13.00 -10.09
N GLY A 161 15.43 -12.32 -9.88
CA GLY A 161 15.20 -10.94 -10.29
C GLY A 161 15.16 -10.72 -11.82
N CYS A 162 15.53 -11.73 -12.62
CA CYS A 162 15.72 -11.58 -14.06
C CYS A 162 14.54 -12.09 -14.88
N GLN A 163 13.67 -12.92 -14.27
CA GLN A 163 12.55 -13.57 -14.95
C GLN A 163 11.26 -13.49 -14.14
N PHE A 164 10.29 -12.77 -14.70
CA PHE A 164 8.92 -12.72 -14.21
C PHE A 164 8.02 -13.35 -15.28
N LYS A 165 7.52 -14.56 -15.03
CA LYS A 165 6.72 -15.34 -15.99
C LYS A 165 5.25 -15.12 -15.74
N ILE A 166 4.49 -14.83 -16.79
CA ILE A 166 3.04 -14.70 -16.67
C ILE A 166 2.47 -16.04 -16.19
N ALA A 167 1.70 -15.99 -15.11
CA ALA A 167 0.90 -17.14 -14.71
C ALA A 167 -0.31 -17.23 -15.64
N ASN A 168 -0.24 -18.09 -16.68
CA ASN A 168 -1.31 -18.21 -17.69
C ASN A 168 -2.66 -18.67 -17.12
N TYR A 169 -2.69 -19.22 -15.90
CA TYR A 169 -3.90 -19.60 -15.18
C TYR A 169 -4.51 -18.46 -14.34
N PHE A 170 -3.82 -17.32 -14.17
CA PHE A 170 -4.25 -16.16 -13.39
C PHE A 170 -4.35 -14.90 -14.27
N GLN A 171 -5.22 -14.95 -15.28
CA GLN A 171 -5.64 -13.77 -16.02
C GLN A 171 -7.14 -13.59 -15.85
N TYR A 172 -7.52 -12.62 -15.03
CA TYR A 172 -8.92 -12.28 -14.85
C TYR A 172 -9.29 -11.10 -15.72
N TYR A 173 -10.38 -11.27 -16.47
CA TYR A 173 -10.99 -10.24 -17.30
C TYR A 173 -12.23 -9.73 -16.57
N PHE A 174 -12.26 -8.43 -16.27
CA PHE A 174 -13.42 -7.81 -15.66
C PHE A 174 -14.38 -7.32 -16.76
N GLU A 175 -15.69 -7.53 -16.58
CA GLU A 175 -16.71 -6.97 -17.46
C GLU A 175 -16.68 -5.43 -17.42
N ASP A 176 -17.05 -4.80 -18.54
CA ASP A 176 -16.67 -3.46 -18.97
C ASP A 176 -17.06 -2.26 -18.07
N THR A 177 -17.67 -2.49 -16.90
CA THR A 177 -18.17 -1.43 -16.00
C THR A 177 -17.37 -1.24 -14.70
N GLU A 178 -16.47 -2.16 -14.32
CA GLU A 178 -15.84 -2.14 -12.98
C GLU A 178 -14.39 -1.69 -13.04
N ASN A 179 -13.99 -0.55 -12.45
CA ASN A 179 -12.56 -0.20 -12.29
C ASN A 179 -11.95 -1.09 -11.20
N ILE A 180 -10.74 -1.64 -11.43
CA ILE A 180 -10.03 -2.32 -10.36
C ILE A 180 -9.41 -1.24 -9.47
N ILE A 181 -10.01 -1.00 -8.32
CA ILE A 181 -9.63 0.07 -7.41
C ILE A 181 -8.50 -0.33 -6.44
N ASP A 182 -8.46 -1.60 -6.06
CA ASP A 182 -7.43 -2.18 -5.19
C ASP A 182 -7.45 -3.71 -5.31
N ILE A 183 -6.43 -4.36 -4.77
CA ILE A 183 -6.37 -5.83 -4.62
C ILE A 183 -5.97 -6.17 -3.19
N VAL A 184 -6.61 -7.20 -2.63
CA VAL A 184 -6.21 -7.82 -1.36
C VAL A 184 -5.96 -9.29 -1.61
N ILE A 185 -4.86 -9.78 -1.04
CA ILE A 185 -4.39 -11.16 -1.20
C ILE A 185 -4.40 -11.83 0.19
N GLY A 186 -5.01 -13.00 0.30
CA GLY A 186 -5.05 -13.76 1.55
C GLY A 186 -5.64 -15.17 1.43
N ASP A 187 -5.45 -15.96 2.47
CA ASP A 187 -6.03 -17.30 2.61
C ASP A 187 -7.42 -17.21 3.29
N PHE A 188 -8.43 -16.83 2.50
CA PHE A 188 -9.79 -16.60 3.00
C PHE A 188 -10.60 -17.89 3.21
N ASN A 189 -10.09 -19.05 2.78
CA ASN A 189 -10.72 -20.36 2.93
C ASN A 189 -9.94 -21.32 3.86
N LYS A 190 -8.82 -20.87 4.44
CA LYS A 190 -7.98 -21.60 5.39
C LYS A 190 -7.55 -22.97 4.87
N ASP A 191 -7.36 -23.12 3.55
CA ASP A 191 -6.95 -24.39 2.97
C ASP A 191 -5.43 -24.62 3.07
N GLY A 192 -4.68 -23.61 3.54
CA GLY A 192 -3.22 -23.66 3.67
C GLY A 192 -2.50 -23.68 2.32
N ILE A 193 -3.25 -23.59 1.23
CA ILE A 193 -2.79 -23.42 -0.15
C ILE A 193 -2.92 -21.91 -0.43
N GLY A 194 -2.24 -21.12 0.41
CA GLY A 194 -2.31 -19.66 0.39
C GLY A 194 -2.24 -19.11 -1.03
N ASN A 195 -3.05 -18.07 -1.29
CA ASN A 195 -3.06 -17.20 -2.47
C ASN A 195 -3.13 -17.84 -3.87
N SER A 196 -3.14 -19.17 -3.97
CA SER A 196 -2.97 -19.94 -5.21
C SER A 196 -4.25 -20.62 -5.70
N ASP A 197 -5.35 -20.55 -4.92
CA ASP A 197 -6.67 -21.01 -5.39
C ASP A 197 -7.38 -19.92 -6.23
N PRO A 198 -7.62 -20.16 -7.53
CA PRO A 198 -8.33 -19.25 -8.43
C PRO A 198 -9.83 -19.05 -8.10
N TYR A 199 -10.39 -19.76 -7.12
CA TYR A 199 -11.81 -19.65 -6.76
C TYR A 199 -12.07 -18.90 -5.44
N THR A 200 -11.07 -18.69 -4.58
CA THR A 200 -11.31 -18.28 -3.19
C THR A 200 -10.35 -17.22 -2.63
N GLY A 201 -9.19 -16.98 -3.25
CA GLY A 201 -8.15 -16.05 -2.74
C GLY A 201 -8.34 -14.56 -3.08
N LEU A 202 -9.36 -14.22 -3.87
CA LEU A 202 -9.70 -12.84 -4.23
C LEU A 202 -11.13 -12.55 -3.76
N THR A 203 -11.27 -11.93 -2.59
CA THR A 203 -12.57 -11.43 -2.15
C THR A 203 -12.98 -10.27 -3.05
N ARG A 204 -13.84 -10.57 -4.02
CA ARG A 204 -14.41 -9.60 -4.94
C ARG A 204 -15.45 -8.76 -4.22
N THR A 205 -15.11 -7.50 -3.96
CA THR A 205 -16.08 -6.49 -3.54
C THR A 205 -16.25 -5.48 -4.65
N GLY A 206 -16.74 -5.96 -5.80
CA GLY A 206 -17.21 -5.09 -6.87
C GLY A 206 -18.50 -4.40 -6.43
N MET A 207 -18.40 -3.33 -5.65
CA MET A 207 -19.55 -2.46 -5.38
C MET A 207 -19.59 -1.39 -6.47
N THR A 208 -20.40 -1.69 -7.48
CA THR A 208 -20.42 -1.00 -8.77
C THR A 208 -20.90 0.46 -8.74
N ASN A 209 -21.29 1.00 -7.58
CA ASN A 209 -21.80 2.36 -7.44
C ASN A 209 -21.19 3.18 -6.28
N GLU A 210 -20.21 2.64 -5.54
CA GLU A 210 -19.78 3.22 -4.25
C GLU A 210 -18.44 3.99 -4.27
N TYR A 211 -17.69 3.94 -5.38
CA TYR A 211 -16.35 4.52 -5.51
C TYR A 211 -15.39 4.12 -4.38
N PRO A 212 -15.14 2.81 -4.20
CA PRO A 212 -14.16 2.34 -3.23
C PRO A 212 -12.76 2.87 -3.58
N SER A 213 -11.98 3.24 -2.57
CA SER A 213 -10.66 3.89 -2.73
C SER A 213 -9.48 3.05 -2.24
N LYS A 214 -9.70 2.16 -1.27
CA LYS A 214 -8.68 1.24 -0.75
C LYS A 214 -9.36 0.03 -0.12
N MET A 215 -8.73 -1.12 -0.23
CA MET A 215 -9.05 -2.34 0.46
C MET A 215 -7.83 -2.79 1.28
N ILE A 216 -8.05 -3.46 2.40
CA ILE A 216 -6.96 -4.03 3.20
C ILE A 216 -7.42 -5.28 3.95
N LYS A 217 -6.49 -6.21 4.17
CA LYS A 217 -6.71 -7.42 4.96
C LYS A 217 -6.32 -7.19 6.41
N GLY A 218 -7.10 -7.73 7.34
CA GLY A 218 -6.75 -7.79 8.76
C GLY A 218 -7.59 -8.83 9.49
N ARG A 219 -7.32 -9.04 10.78
CA ARG A 219 -8.19 -9.82 11.67
C ARG A 219 -8.91 -8.86 12.61
N PHE A 220 -10.11 -8.42 12.22
CA PHE A 220 -10.88 -7.40 12.94
C PHE A 220 -11.83 -8.01 14.00
N ASN A 221 -11.71 -9.32 14.26
CA ASN A 221 -12.41 -10.05 15.31
C ASN A 221 -11.57 -11.24 15.81
N ASP A 222 -12.06 -11.95 16.84
CA ASP A 222 -11.35 -13.10 17.46
C ASP A 222 -11.75 -14.45 16.83
N ASP A 223 -11.94 -14.52 15.51
CA ASP A 223 -12.26 -15.78 14.80
C ASP A 223 -11.08 -16.41 14.03
N GLN A 224 -9.92 -15.75 14.09
CA GLN A 224 -8.66 -16.16 13.44
C GLN A 224 -8.75 -16.28 11.92
N SER A 225 -9.77 -15.75 11.28
CA SER A 225 -9.92 -15.70 9.83
C SER A 225 -9.49 -14.34 9.31
N ASP A 226 -8.99 -14.31 8.08
CA ASP A 226 -8.70 -13.05 7.42
C ASP A 226 -10.03 -12.37 7.02
N ASP A 227 -10.15 -11.10 7.42
CA ASP A 227 -11.25 -10.20 7.08
C ASP A 227 -10.78 -9.18 6.03
N VAL A 228 -11.75 -8.47 5.43
CA VAL A 228 -11.46 -7.40 4.46
C VAL A 228 -12.13 -6.10 4.89
N ALA A 229 -11.34 -5.04 4.99
CA ALA A 229 -11.83 -3.68 5.17
C ALA A 229 -11.80 -2.93 3.83
N VAL A 230 -12.86 -2.17 3.52
CA VAL A 230 -13.00 -1.39 2.28
C VAL A 230 -13.44 0.02 2.65
N ILE A 231 -12.74 1.05 2.16
CA ILE A 231 -13.23 2.44 2.25
C ILE A 231 -13.77 2.93 0.93
N SER A 232 -14.78 3.79 1.01
CA SER A 232 -15.39 4.45 -0.14
C SER A 232 -15.22 5.95 -0.07
N PHE A 233 -14.44 6.50 -0.99
CA PHE A 233 -14.09 7.92 -1.02
C PHE A 233 -15.32 8.81 -1.08
N ARG A 234 -16.28 8.51 -1.97
CA ARG A 234 -17.46 9.36 -2.18
C ARG A 234 -18.55 9.16 -1.13
N LEU A 235 -18.64 7.96 -0.57
CA LEU A 235 -19.66 7.63 0.42
C LEU A 235 -19.23 7.93 1.86
N ASN A 236 -17.94 8.13 2.11
CA ASN A 236 -17.39 8.32 3.45
C ASN A 236 -17.74 7.13 4.36
N THR A 237 -17.60 5.92 3.82
CA THR A 237 -17.90 4.66 4.53
C THR A 237 -16.65 3.80 4.67
N LEU A 238 -16.64 3.04 5.76
CA LEU A 238 -15.77 1.90 6.01
C LEU A 238 -16.67 0.66 6.07
N GLN A 239 -16.46 -0.27 5.16
CA GLN A 239 -17.10 -1.57 5.19
C GLN A 239 -16.10 -2.60 5.73
N ILE A 240 -16.52 -3.39 6.71
CA ILE A 240 -15.79 -4.57 7.17
C ILE A 240 -16.54 -5.81 6.72
N GLN A 241 -15.82 -6.70 6.05
CA GLN A 241 -16.28 -8.01 5.62
C GLN A 241 -15.60 -9.06 6.48
N PHE A 242 -16.32 -9.55 7.48
CA PHE A 242 -15.84 -10.58 8.39
C PHE A 242 -15.85 -11.93 7.69
N GLY A 243 -14.69 -12.53 7.52
CA GLY A 243 -14.50 -13.80 6.85
C GLY A 243 -14.77 -14.97 7.79
N PHE A 244 -15.46 -16.00 7.32
CA PHE A 244 -15.68 -17.22 8.12
C PHE A 244 -14.65 -18.32 7.85
N GLY A 245 -13.57 -18.02 7.11
CA GLY A 245 -12.56 -19.00 6.70
C GLY A 245 -13.07 -20.04 5.70
N GLN A 246 -14.14 -19.75 4.97
CA GLN A 246 -14.74 -20.63 3.96
C GLN A 246 -15.02 -19.87 2.65
N GLY A 247 -14.41 -18.70 2.46
CA GLY A 247 -14.70 -17.78 1.36
C GLY A 247 -16.03 -17.03 1.46
N ASN A 248 -16.79 -17.20 2.54
CA ASN A 248 -18.01 -16.45 2.83
C ASN A 248 -17.74 -15.30 3.80
N PHE A 249 -18.46 -14.19 3.63
CA PHE A 249 -18.28 -12.98 4.40
C PHE A 249 -19.59 -12.42 4.97
N PHE A 250 -19.52 -11.85 6.18
CA PHE A 250 -20.57 -11.02 6.75
C PHE A 250 -20.14 -9.55 6.75
N THR A 251 -21.00 -8.67 6.22
CA THR A 251 -20.67 -7.25 6.07
C THR A 251 -21.25 -6.39 7.20
N GLN A 252 -20.42 -5.50 7.75
CA GLN A 252 -20.84 -4.34 8.52
C GLN A 252 -20.33 -3.05 7.89
N ILE A 253 -21.07 -1.95 8.06
CA ILE A 253 -20.73 -0.63 7.49
C ILE A 253 -20.69 0.40 8.61
N TYR A 254 -19.64 1.21 8.58
CA TYR A 254 -19.34 2.31 9.49
C TYR A 254 -19.20 3.61 8.68
N LEU A 255 -19.49 4.75 9.31
CA LEU A 255 -19.19 6.05 8.72
C LEU A 255 -17.76 6.47 9.07
N THR A 256 -17.06 7.03 8.09
CA THR A 256 -15.76 7.67 8.25
C THR A 256 -15.92 9.19 8.22
N ASP A 257 -14.82 9.92 8.38
CA ASP A 257 -14.78 11.33 8.00
C ASP A 257 -14.74 11.46 6.47
N ILE A 258 -14.77 12.70 5.99
CA ILE A 258 -15.00 13.01 4.59
C ILE A 258 -13.78 12.59 3.74
N TYR A 259 -14.05 11.95 2.61
CA TYR A 259 -13.08 11.58 1.57
C TYR A 259 -11.92 10.71 2.07
N PRO A 260 -12.19 9.49 2.57
CA PRO A 260 -11.12 8.55 2.94
C PRO A 260 -10.32 8.11 1.70
N THR A 261 -8.99 8.18 1.79
CA THR A 261 -8.05 7.95 0.67
C THR A 261 -7.13 6.75 0.85
N SER A 262 -6.83 6.36 2.09
CA SER A 262 -5.93 5.25 2.38
C SER A 262 -6.22 4.66 3.75
N MET A 263 -5.77 3.43 3.99
CA MET A 263 -5.92 2.73 5.26
C MET A 263 -4.65 1.95 5.61
N ALA A 264 -4.46 1.72 6.90
CA ALA A 264 -3.45 0.82 7.44
C ALA A 264 -4.06 -0.03 8.56
N VAL A 265 -3.62 -1.28 8.65
CA VAL A 265 -4.01 -2.25 9.68
C VAL A 265 -2.92 -2.30 10.73
N ILE A 266 -3.31 -2.22 11.99
CA ILE A 266 -2.38 -2.14 13.11
C ILE A 266 -3.06 -2.44 14.44
N ASN A 267 -2.35 -2.91 15.46
CA ASN A 267 -2.91 -3.16 16.78
C ASN A 267 -2.54 -2.04 17.77
N PHE A 268 -3.27 -0.92 17.73
CA PHE A 268 -2.97 0.29 18.52
C PHE A 268 -3.08 0.05 20.02
N ASN A 269 -4.06 -0.74 20.45
CA ASN A 269 -4.34 -0.98 21.86
C ASN A 269 -3.60 -2.21 22.42
N LYS A 270 -2.89 -2.95 21.56
CA LYS A 270 -2.13 -4.18 21.87
C LYS A 270 -2.99 -5.30 22.46
N ASP A 271 -4.26 -5.41 22.07
CA ASP A 271 -5.17 -6.45 22.58
C ASP A 271 -5.14 -7.78 21.78
N GLY A 272 -4.48 -7.76 20.63
CA GLY A 272 -4.25 -8.93 19.77
C GLY A 272 -5.23 -9.03 18.60
N ILE A 273 -6.16 -8.08 18.48
CA ILE A 273 -7.02 -7.86 17.33
C ILE A 273 -6.42 -6.73 16.50
N ASP A 274 -6.56 -6.80 15.19
CA ASP A 274 -6.11 -5.73 14.32
C ASP A 274 -7.12 -4.58 14.35
N ASP A 275 -6.63 -3.35 14.55
CA ASP A 275 -7.35 -2.08 14.41
C ASP A 275 -7.09 -1.44 13.03
N LEU A 276 -7.73 -0.29 12.78
CA LEU A 276 -7.60 0.45 11.52
C LEU A 276 -7.25 1.91 11.75
N ALA A 277 -6.27 2.40 10.98
CA ALA A 277 -6.06 3.82 10.73
C ALA A 277 -6.55 4.18 9.33
N ILE A 278 -7.31 5.27 9.19
CA ILE A 278 -7.89 5.73 7.93
C ILE A 278 -7.44 7.16 7.65
N LEU A 279 -6.72 7.36 6.55
CA LEU A 279 -6.32 8.68 6.06
C LEU A 279 -7.45 9.28 5.22
N HIS A 280 -7.66 10.58 5.39
CA HIS A 280 -8.62 11.38 4.66
C HIS A 280 -7.93 12.37 3.72
N CYS A 281 -8.63 12.83 2.69
CA CYS A 281 -8.10 13.75 1.67
C CYS A 281 -7.50 15.03 2.27
N ASN A 282 -8.06 15.51 3.38
CA ASN A 282 -7.58 16.66 4.15
C ASN A 282 -6.46 16.30 5.14
N GLY A 283 -5.75 15.18 4.99
CA GLY A 283 -4.64 14.78 5.84
C GLY A 283 -5.00 14.37 7.28
N THR A 284 -6.28 14.42 7.69
CA THR A 284 -6.67 13.86 8.99
C THR A 284 -6.60 12.34 8.94
N VAL A 285 -6.20 11.70 10.04
CA VAL A 285 -6.26 10.24 10.19
C VAL A 285 -7.29 9.91 11.27
N SER A 286 -8.20 8.97 11.03
CA SER A 286 -9.13 8.47 12.04
C SER A 286 -8.75 7.05 12.45
N VAL A 287 -9.01 6.66 13.70
CA VAL A 287 -8.68 5.32 14.22
C VAL A 287 -9.95 4.58 14.64
N PHE A 288 -10.06 3.32 14.24
CA PHE A 288 -11.14 2.44 14.61
C PHE A 288 -10.54 1.25 15.36
N LEU A 289 -10.88 1.15 16.66
CA LEU A 289 -10.41 0.04 17.49
C LEU A 289 -11.36 -1.14 17.31
N ALA A 290 -10.84 -2.29 16.91
CA ALA A 290 -11.64 -3.49 16.72
C ALA A 290 -11.81 -4.22 18.05
N LEU A 291 -13.06 -4.54 18.39
CA LEU A 291 -13.37 -5.40 19.52
C LEU A 291 -13.41 -6.85 19.05
N LYS A 292 -13.00 -7.76 19.94
CA LYS A 292 -13.04 -9.22 19.72
C LYS A 292 -14.34 -9.78 19.13
N ILE A 293 -15.46 -9.12 19.43
CA ILE A 293 -16.80 -9.50 18.99
C ILE A 293 -17.15 -9.03 17.56
N GLY A 294 -16.21 -8.43 16.83
CA GLY A 294 -16.45 -7.91 15.48
C GLY A 294 -17.28 -6.62 15.44
N ILE A 295 -17.03 -5.74 16.41
CA ILE A 295 -17.57 -4.36 16.42
C ILE A 295 -16.37 -3.41 16.45
N LEU A 296 -16.39 -2.38 15.63
CA LEU A 296 -15.37 -1.33 15.65
C LEU A 296 -15.86 -0.16 16.51
N ASP A 297 -15.09 0.19 17.53
CA ASP A 297 -15.30 1.38 18.34
C ASP A 297 -14.47 2.54 17.80
N ARG A 298 -15.16 3.58 17.33
CA ARG A 298 -14.52 4.71 16.67
C ARG A 298 -13.84 5.62 17.70
N HIS A 299 -12.52 5.72 17.62
CA HIS A 299 -11.74 6.64 18.45
C HIS A 299 -11.18 7.78 17.59
N TYR A 300 -11.45 9.02 18.01
CA TYR A 300 -10.94 10.18 17.28
C TYR A 300 -9.50 10.48 17.69
N LEU A 301 -8.58 10.26 16.75
CA LEU A 301 -7.27 10.91 16.75
C LEU A 301 -7.24 11.90 15.59
N SER A 302 -8.03 12.97 15.66
CA SER A 302 -7.99 13.98 14.59
C SER A 302 -6.65 14.72 14.64
N PHE A 303 -5.79 14.44 13.67
CA PHE A 303 -4.56 15.18 13.44
C PHE A 303 -4.82 16.36 12.50
N SER A 304 -4.45 17.58 12.89
CA SER A 304 -4.78 18.81 12.16
C SER A 304 -3.54 19.52 11.59
N ASN A 305 -3.79 20.42 10.61
CA ASN A 305 -2.87 21.27 9.83
C ASN A 305 -2.52 20.81 8.41
N TYR A 306 -3.48 20.20 7.70
CA TYR A 306 -3.43 20.10 6.24
C TYR A 306 -4.34 21.17 5.63
N THR A 307 -3.85 21.88 4.62
CA THR A 307 -4.63 22.84 3.85
C THR A 307 -4.66 22.39 2.39
N THR A 308 -5.83 22.00 1.88
CA THR A 308 -6.02 21.68 0.46
C THR A 308 -6.20 22.99 -0.32
N THR A 309 -5.19 23.43 -1.07
CA THR A 309 -5.30 24.64 -1.92
C THR A 309 -5.56 24.32 -3.40
N ASN A 310 -5.00 23.24 -3.94
CA ASN A 310 -5.12 22.83 -5.34
C ASN A 310 -5.94 21.54 -5.54
N GLY A 311 -6.62 21.06 -4.49
CA GLY A 311 -7.44 19.86 -4.55
C GLY A 311 -6.65 18.55 -4.59
N LYS A 312 -5.34 18.58 -4.32
CA LYS A 312 -4.54 17.36 -4.15
C LYS A 312 -4.78 16.76 -2.76
N CYS A 313 -5.31 15.55 -2.74
CA CYS A 313 -5.60 14.81 -1.51
C CYS A 313 -4.35 14.16 -0.94
N ALA A 314 -4.26 14.09 0.39
CA ALA A 314 -3.31 13.21 1.07
C ALA A 314 -3.54 11.75 0.64
N GLN A 315 -2.44 11.02 0.42
CA GLN A 315 -2.46 9.66 -0.12
C GLN A 315 -1.47 8.76 0.62
N SER A 316 -1.57 7.45 0.38
CA SER A 316 -0.64 6.41 0.83
C SER A 316 -0.23 6.51 2.30
N LEU A 317 -1.06 5.94 3.18
CA LEU A 317 -0.79 5.85 4.61
C LEU A 317 0.11 4.64 4.92
N LYS A 318 1.07 4.83 5.81
CA LYS A 318 1.77 3.76 6.53
C LYS A 318 1.74 4.05 8.02
N VAL A 319 1.61 3.00 8.80
CA VAL A 319 1.70 3.08 10.26
C VAL A 319 2.72 2.04 10.70
N ILE A 320 3.82 2.51 11.30
CA ILE A 320 5.00 1.73 11.65
C ILE A 320 5.82 2.50 12.68
N ASP A 321 6.51 1.81 13.57
CA ASP A 321 7.43 2.40 14.54
C ASP A 321 8.73 2.86 13.85
N LEU A 322 8.79 4.15 13.47
CA LEU A 322 9.88 4.74 12.71
C LEU A 322 11.07 5.13 13.60
N ASN A 323 10.81 5.39 14.89
CA ASN A 323 11.84 5.73 15.86
C ASN A 323 12.25 4.55 16.77
N GLN A 324 11.63 3.39 16.58
CA GLN A 324 11.86 2.15 17.34
C GLN A 324 11.66 2.33 18.85
N ASP A 325 10.69 3.15 19.26
CA ASP A 325 10.34 3.37 20.66
C ASP A 325 9.23 2.44 21.18
N GLY A 326 8.74 1.54 20.33
CA GLY A 326 7.69 0.56 20.58
C GLY A 326 6.28 1.12 20.39
N ARG A 327 6.14 2.31 19.80
CA ARG A 327 4.87 2.97 19.47
C ARG A 327 4.72 3.12 17.96
N ASP A 328 3.48 3.17 17.56
CA ASP A 328 3.13 3.26 16.16
C ASP A 328 3.15 4.72 15.68
N ASP A 329 4.04 5.01 14.74
CA ASP A 329 4.11 6.30 14.06
C ASP A 329 3.30 6.28 12.78
N VAL A 330 2.82 7.44 12.36
CA VAL A 330 2.00 7.57 11.15
C VAL A 330 2.75 8.39 10.12
N VAL A 331 2.87 7.87 8.90
CA VAL A 331 3.46 8.60 7.77
C VAL A 331 2.56 8.51 6.54
N PHE A 332 2.42 9.62 5.82
CA PHE A 332 1.67 9.67 4.57
C PHE A 332 2.21 10.73 3.63
N VAL A 333 1.85 10.65 2.34
CA VAL A 333 2.24 11.65 1.34
C VAL A 333 1.25 12.81 1.29
N ASP A 334 1.78 14.03 1.21
CA ASP A 334 1.07 15.28 0.96
C ASP A 334 1.50 15.81 -0.43
N PRO A 335 0.71 15.51 -1.48
CA PRO A 335 1.04 15.93 -2.83
C PRO A 335 0.79 17.42 -3.09
N GLU A 336 0.10 18.11 -2.19
CA GLU A 336 -0.14 19.54 -2.27
C GLU A 336 1.13 20.33 -1.95
N MET A 337 1.85 19.89 -0.91
CA MET A 337 3.06 20.52 -0.43
C MET A 337 4.35 19.87 -0.93
N ASN A 338 4.26 18.75 -1.66
CA ASN A 338 5.40 17.91 -2.07
C ASN A 338 6.25 17.48 -0.88
N VAL A 339 5.57 16.95 0.15
CA VAL A 339 6.21 16.44 1.36
C VAL A 339 5.63 15.09 1.75
N ILE A 340 6.36 14.37 2.59
CA ILE A 340 5.75 13.42 3.52
C ILE A 340 5.42 14.14 4.83
N ARG A 341 4.34 13.73 5.47
CA ARG A 341 3.97 14.14 6.82
C ARG A 341 4.15 12.98 7.76
N LEU A 342 4.83 13.23 8.86
CA LEU A 342 5.13 12.28 9.90
C LEU A 342 4.46 12.73 11.19
N LEU A 343 3.86 11.79 11.90
CA LEU A 343 3.35 11.95 13.25
C LEU A 343 4.03 10.88 14.09
N LEU A 344 4.97 11.30 14.95
CA LEU A 344 5.63 10.40 15.88
C LEU A 344 4.79 10.20 17.15
N GLY A 345 4.49 8.95 17.51
CA GLY A 345 3.78 8.59 18.72
C GLY A 345 4.58 9.05 19.94
N SER A 346 4.04 9.93 20.77
CA SER A 346 4.73 10.39 21.98
C SER A 346 4.53 9.41 23.14
N PRO A 347 5.46 9.37 24.12
CA PRO A 347 5.15 8.84 25.43
C PRO A 347 3.91 9.55 25.97
N CYS A 348 2.92 8.77 26.43
CA CYS A 348 1.89 9.33 27.27
C CYS A 348 2.61 9.89 28.50
N ASP A 349 2.55 11.20 28.73
CA ASP A 349 2.83 11.71 30.06
C ASP A 349 1.81 11.03 30.99
N GLU A 350 2.31 10.35 32.02
CA GLU A 350 1.50 9.69 33.07
C GLU A 350 0.48 10.64 33.72
#